data_AF-A0A9D1MF35-F1
#
_entry.id   AF-A0A9D1MF35-F1
#
_cell.length_a   1.000
_cell.length_b   1.000
_cell.length_c   1.000
_cell.angle_alpha   90.00
_cell.angle_beta   90.00
_cell.angle_gamma   90.00
#
_symmetry.space_group_name_H-M   'P 1'
#
loop_
_entity.id
_entity.type
_entity.pdbx_description
1 polymer ?
#
loop_
_entity_poly.entity_id
_entity_poly.type
_entity_poly.pdbx_seq_one_letter_code
_entity_poly.pdbx_strand_id
1 'polypeptide(L)'
;SRKPKALSGGQRQRVALGRTIVREPKVFLLDEPLSNLDAKLRASMRTEISKLHARLATTFIYVTHDQIEAMTMGTRIVVMKDGFVQQVDTPQNLYDYPINLFVAGFIGTPQMNFFKNSRLVSEGDKVYVSFIGGNKILLPKSVVSRIKNLNEYLNTDKDVTLGVRPEDIHQDQMFLSNSPDTIVKARIEVIEKLGAETQIYCELDHEAKESSVIDNSTQMIAKISSRAVVSLKEVIDLAFDAHHIHLFDGYSEATMLERDEGYEVIPENAEGSAFVPPTPQEMREQIDAARIVTKEMKAQMRKDARIARKKEKAEAKAAEAAQVSDTAENAQNTENTDNTDEEK
;
A
#
# COMPACT_ATOMS: atom_id res chain seq x y z
N SER A 1 24.98 -15.44 -42.55
CA SER A 1 24.31 -14.46 -41.67
C SER A 1 22.89 -14.94 -41.37
N ARG A 2 22.49 -15.06 -40.09
CA ARG A 2 21.10 -15.41 -39.75
C ARG A 2 20.22 -14.16 -39.84
N LYS A 3 19.04 -14.26 -40.44
CA LYS A 3 18.06 -13.15 -40.52
C LYS A 3 17.30 -13.02 -39.19
N PRO A 4 16.80 -11.83 -38.80
CA PRO A 4 16.09 -11.62 -37.53
C PRO A 4 14.93 -12.58 -37.26
N LYS A 5 14.22 -13.02 -38.30
CA LYS A 5 13.12 -14.00 -38.21
C LYS A 5 13.57 -15.39 -37.75
N ALA A 6 14.86 -15.72 -37.89
CA ALA A 6 15.44 -17.01 -37.49
C ALA A 6 16.07 -16.99 -36.08
N LEU A 7 15.84 -15.91 -35.31
CA LEU A 7 16.37 -15.73 -33.96
C LEU A 7 15.25 -15.86 -32.93
N SER A 8 15.54 -16.51 -31.80
CA SER A 8 14.69 -16.49 -30.60
C SER A 8 14.54 -15.07 -30.03
N GLY A 9 13.55 -14.84 -29.16
CA GLY A 9 13.31 -13.54 -28.51
C GLY A 9 14.58 -12.96 -27.88
N GLY A 10 15.26 -13.73 -27.03
CA GLY A 10 16.51 -13.29 -26.39
C GLY A 10 17.69 -13.11 -27.36
N GLN A 11 17.73 -13.84 -28.48
CA GLN A 11 18.75 -13.58 -29.51
C GLN A 11 18.49 -12.24 -30.22
N ARG A 12 17.22 -11.93 -30.56
CA ARG A 12 16.86 -10.63 -31.16
C ARG A 12 17.21 -9.48 -30.23
N GLN A 13 16.97 -9.67 -28.94
CA GLN A 13 17.24 -8.67 -27.93
C GLN A 13 18.74 -8.43 -27.70
N ARG A 14 19.55 -9.49 -27.66
CA ARG A 14 21.02 -9.37 -27.64
C ARG A 14 21.56 -8.65 -28.87
N VAL A 15 21.00 -8.91 -30.05
CA VAL A 15 21.36 -8.17 -31.28
C VAL A 15 20.95 -6.69 -31.16
N ALA A 16 19.77 -6.40 -30.62
CA ALA A 16 19.33 -5.01 -30.41
C ALA A 16 20.25 -4.26 -29.44
N LEU A 17 20.58 -4.86 -28.29
CA LEU A 17 21.51 -4.28 -27.33
C LEU A 17 22.92 -4.10 -27.94
N GLY A 18 23.42 -5.11 -28.66
CA GLY A 18 24.70 -5.04 -29.36
C GLY A 18 24.78 -3.90 -30.38
N ARG A 19 23.70 -3.63 -31.11
CA ARG A 19 23.62 -2.49 -32.03
C ARG A 19 23.76 -1.14 -31.32
N THR A 20 23.24 -1.02 -30.10
CA THR A 20 23.33 0.21 -29.31
C THR A 20 24.74 0.40 -28.74
N ILE A 21 25.39 -0.69 -28.27
CA ILE A 21 26.74 -0.64 -27.69
C ILE A 21 27.78 -0.09 -28.69
N VAL A 22 27.72 -0.54 -29.95
CA VAL A 22 28.69 -0.15 -31.00
C VAL A 22 28.67 1.37 -31.29
N ARG A 23 27.63 2.08 -30.85
CA ARG A 23 27.52 3.54 -31.02
C ARG A 23 28.18 4.34 -29.90
N GLU A 24 28.62 3.69 -28.83
CA GLU A 24 29.23 4.34 -27.66
C GLU A 24 28.44 5.57 -27.16
N PRO A 25 27.10 5.46 -26.96
CA PRO A 25 26.30 6.61 -26.56
C PRO A 25 26.64 7.03 -25.13
N LYS A 26 26.47 8.32 -24.84
CA LYS A 26 26.59 8.85 -23.47
C LYS A 26 25.51 8.31 -22.53
N VAL A 27 24.32 8.02 -23.08
CA VAL A 27 23.15 7.55 -22.33
C VAL A 27 22.47 6.41 -23.09
N PHE A 28 22.15 5.33 -22.37
CA PHE A 28 21.30 4.24 -22.81
C PHE A 28 19.89 4.43 -22.27
N LEU A 29 18.88 4.39 -23.14
CA LEU A 29 17.47 4.41 -22.78
C LEU A 29 16.88 3.05 -23.12
N LEU A 30 16.30 2.39 -22.13
CA LEU A 30 15.74 1.03 -22.24
C LEU A 30 14.30 1.06 -21.73
N ASP A 31 13.35 0.85 -22.62
CA ASP A 31 11.92 0.84 -22.31
C ASP A 31 11.39 -0.60 -22.29
N GLU A 32 11.09 -1.10 -21.09
CA GLU A 32 10.64 -2.45 -20.77
C GLU A 32 11.30 -3.57 -21.60
N PRO A 33 12.65 -3.61 -21.70
CA PRO A 33 13.29 -4.43 -22.71
C PRO A 33 13.00 -5.92 -22.51
N LEU A 34 12.85 -6.40 -21.26
CA LEU A 34 12.72 -7.83 -20.94
C LEU A 34 11.27 -8.34 -20.84
N SER A 35 10.27 -7.49 -21.09
CA SER A 35 8.84 -7.82 -20.91
C SER A 35 8.39 -9.04 -21.74
N ASN A 36 8.90 -9.16 -22.97
CA ASN A 36 8.54 -10.22 -23.91
C ASN A 36 9.33 -11.54 -23.76
N LEU A 37 10.12 -11.69 -22.70
CA LEU A 37 10.94 -12.89 -22.45
C LEU A 37 10.31 -13.80 -21.40
N ASP A 38 10.58 -15.11 -21.49
CA ASP A 38 10.26 -16.05 -20.42
C ASP A 38 11.08 -15.79 -19.15
N ALA A 39 10.62 -16.30 -18.01
CA ALA A 39 11.23 -16.04 -16.69
C ALA A 39 12.72 -16.43 -16.62
N LYS A 40 13.12 -17.57 -17.23
CA LYS A 40 14.50 -18.06 -17.18
C LYS A 40 15.41 -17.16 -18.02
N LEU A 41 14.96 -16.80 -19.21
CA LEU A 41 15.69 -15.92 -20.11
C LEU A 41 15.73 -14.49 -19.58
N ARG A 42 14.68 -14.02 -18.92
CA ARG A 42 14.64 -12.73 -18.20
C ARG A 42 15.71 -12.68 -17.13
N ALA A 43 15.78 -13.69 -16.26
CA ALA A 43 16.81 -13.76 -15.23
C ALA A 43 18.23 -13.73 -15.82
N SER A 44 18.49 -14.49 -16.89
CA SER A 44 19.80 -14.46 -17.57
C SER A 44 20.09 -13.09 -18.19
N MET A 45 19.11 -12.45 -18.83
CA MET A 45 19.31 -11.16 -19.49
C MET A 45 19.51 -10.02 -18.49
N ARG A 46 18.84 -10.03 -17.33
CA ARG A 46 19.09 -9.08 -16.24
C ARG A 46 20.57 -9.09 -15.84
N THR A 47 21.11 -10.26 -15.57
CA THR A 47 22.52 -10.44 -15.22
C THR A 47 23.45 -9.90 -16.30
N GLU A 48 23.14 -10.13 -17.57
CA GLU A 48 23.97 -9.63 -18.68
C GLU A 48 23.88 -8.10 -18.84
N ILE A 49 22.71 -7.50 -18.62
CA ILE A 49 22.56 -6.03 -18.62
C ILE A 49 23.34 -5.43 -17.45
N SER A 50 23.25 -5.99 -16.24
CA SER A 50 24.01 -5.51 -15.08
C SER A 50 25.52 -5.57 -15.29
N LYS A 51 26.04 -6.69 -15.84
CA LYS A 51 27.46 -6.81 -16.21
C LYS A 51 27.87 -5.78 -17.27
N LEU A 52 26.99 -5.54 -18.24
CA LEU A 52 27.25 -4.59 -19.32
C LEU A 52 27.28 -3.16 -18.78
N HIS A 53 26.35 -2.78 -17.91
CA HIS A 53 26.36 -1.50 -17.22
C HIS A 53 27.66 -1.31 -16.43
N ALA A 54 28.05 -2.31 -15.62
CA ALA A 54 29.30 -2.28 -14.86
C ALA A 54 30.55 -2.15 -15.74
N ARG A 55 30.56 -2.80 -16.91
CA ARG A 55 31.69 -2.74 -17.85
C ARG A 55 31.76 -1.42 -18.62
N LEU A 56 30.61 -0.89 -19.07
CA LEU A 56 30.58 0.31 -19.89
C LEU A 56 30.65 1.59 -19.07
N ALA A 57 30.21 1.58 -17.80
CA ALA A 57 30.19 2.74 -16.91
C ALA A 57 29.57 4.00 -17.54
N THR A 58 28.53 3.80 -18.37
CA THR A 58 27.74 4.86 -19.01
C THR A 58 26.39 4.99 -18.34
N THR A 59 25.68 6.10 -18.54
CA THR A 59 24.36 6.31 -17.91
C THR A 59 23.30 5.42 -18.53
N PHE A 60 22.56 4.68 -17.69
CA PHE A 60 21.42 3.87 -18.11
C PHE A 60 20.14 4.43 -17.49
N ILE A 61 19.11 4.62 -18.30
CA ILE A 61 17.73 4.84 -17.86
C ILE A 61 16.94 3.61 -18.31
N TYR A 62 16.39 2.90 -17.33
CA TYR A 62 15.69 1.64 -17.51
C TYR A 62 14.28 1.78 -16.96
N VAL A 63 13.27 1.58 -17.80
CA VAL A 63 11.85 1.64 -17.44
C VAL A 63 11.30 0.22 -17.35
N THR A 64 10.60 -0.09 -16.27
CA THR A 64 9.98 -1.40 -16.04
C THR A 64 8.82 -1.29 -15.07
N HIS A 65 7.87 -2.21 -15.19
CA HIS A 65 6.83 -2.46 -14.19
C HIS A 65 7.19 -3.62 -13.24
N ASP A 66 8.32 -4.31 -13.46
CA ASP A 66 8.77 -5.44 -12.64
C ASP A 66 9.66 -4.93 -11.50
N GLN A 67 9.19 -5.12 -10.26
CA GLN A 67 9.91 -4.70 -9.06
C GLN A 67 11.26 -5.40 -8.92
N ILE A 68 11.36 -6.69 -9.27
CA ILE A 68 12.60 -7.46 -9.15
C ILE A 68 13.64 -6.92 -10.13
N GLU A 69 13.23 -6.52 -11.34
CA GLU A 69 14.12 -5.80 -12.26
C GLU A 69 14.65 -4.50 -11.65
N ALA A 70 13.76 -3.66 -11.11
CA ALA A 70 14.16 -2.39 -10.50
C ALA A 70 15.11 -2.60 -9.31
N MET A 71 14.75 -3.51 -8.40
CA MET A 71 15.49 -3.78 -7.16
C MET A 71 16.86 -4.42 -7.39
N THR A 72 17.02 -5.25 -8.43
CA THR A 72 18.28 -5.98 -8.66
C THR A 72 19.25 -5.29 -9.61
N MET A 73 18.78 -4.34 -10.41
CA MET A 73 19.59 -3.67 -11.43
C MET A 73 19.78 -2.18 -11.17
N GLY A 74 18.87 -1.55 -10.44
CA GLY A 74 18.88 -0.12 -10.17
C GLY A 74 20.02 0.28 -9.24
N THR A 75 20.79 1.29 -9.64
CA THR A 75 21.62 2.06 -8.70
C THR A 75 20.76 3.08 -7.94
N ARG A 76 19.75 3.60 -8.63
CA ARG A 76 18.65 4.41 -8.10
C ARG A 76 17.37 4.00 -8.81
N ILE A 77 16.24 4.13 -8.12
CA ILE A 77 14.92 3.85 -8.64
C ILE A 77 14.07 5.11 -8.45
N VAL A 78 13.34 5.48 -9.51
CA VAL A 78 12.33 6.52 -9.48
C VAL A 78 10.98 5.84 -9.49
N VAL A 79 10.29 5.82 -8.34
CA VAL A 79 8.93 5.29 -8.25
C VAL A 79 7.97 6.38 -8.71
N MET A 80 7.10 6.05 -9.66
CA MET A 80 6.12 6.97 -10.21
C MET A 80 4.71 6.43 -10.09
N LYS A 81 3.74 7.32 -9.91
CA LYS A 81 2.31 7.02 -9.90
C LYS A 81 1.57 8.13 -10.60
N ASP A 82 0.68 7.77 -11.53
CA ASP A 82 -0.19 8.71 -12.25
C ASP A 82 0.55 9.91 -12.89
N GLY A 83 1.79 9.69 -13.33
CA GLY A 83 2.64 10.72 -13.93
C GLY A 83 3.46 11.56 -12.94
N PHE A 84 3.29 11.35 -11.63
CA PHE A 84 4.04 12.03 -10.58
C PHE A 84 5.12 11.13 -9.99
N VAL A 85 6.31 11.69 -9.81
CA VAL A 85 7.35 11.05 -9.01
C VAL A 85 6.86 10.96 -7.57
N GLN A 86 6.91 9.76 -7.02
CA GLN A 86 6.60 9.49 -5.62
C GLN A 86 7.89 9.61 -4.82
N GLN A 87 8.86 8.73 -5.08
CA GLN A 87 10.12 8.69 -4.35
C GLN A 87 11.25 8.33 -5.32
N VAL A 88 12.41 8.97 -5.11
CA VAL A 88 13.67 8.64 -5.78
C VAL A 88 14.63 8.22 -4.69
N ASP A 89 15.16 7.00 -4.76
CA ASP A 89 16.15 6.53 -3.78
C ASP A 89 16.95 5.33 -4.30
N THR A 90 17.88 4.82 -3.49
CA THR A 90 18.49 3.49 -3.68
C THR A 90 17.42 2.40 -3.48
N PRO A 91 17.60 1.20 -4.06
CA PRO A 91 16.66 0.10 -3.87
C PRO A 91 16.38 -0.22 -2.41
N GLN A 92 17.42 -0.28 -1.58
CA GLN A 92 17.29 -0.63 -0.16
C GLN A 92 16.54 0.46 0.61
N ASN A 93 16.88 1.73 0.39
CA ASN A 93 16.19 2.83 1.07
C ASN A 93 14.70 2.94 0.69
N LEU A 94 14.32 2.61 -0.56
CA LEU A 94 12.91 2.53 -0.95
C LEU A 94 12.16 1.43 -0.21
N TYR A 95 12.85 0.32 0.08
CA TYR A 95 12.29 -0.80 0.81
C TYR A 95 12.08 -0.48 2.29
N ASP A 96 13.12 0.06 2.92
CA ASP A 96 13.22 0.29 4.37
C ASP A 96 12.58 1.62 4.81
N TYR A 97 12.56 2.63 3.93
CA TYR A 97 12.06 3.97 4.26
C TYR A 97 11.10 4.50 3.18
N PRO A 98 9.97 3.81 2.93
CA PRO A 98 8.95 4.31 2.03
C PRO A 98 8.32 5.58 2.61
N ILE A 99 8.21 6.63 1.79
CA ILE A 99 7.69 7.92 2.27
C ILE A 99 6.16 8.01 2.30
N ASN A 100 5.46 7.05 1.68
CA ASN A 100 4.01 6.97 1.68
C ASN A 100 3.52 5.52 1.52
N LEU A 101 2.23 5.32 1.78
CA LEU A 101 1.56 4.02 1.70
C LEU A 101 1.72 3.36 0.32
N PHE A 102 1.69 4.15 -0.76
CA PHE A 102 1.84 3.63 -2.11
C PHE A 102 3.23 3.03 -2.34
N VAL A 103 4.30 3.75 -2.01
CA VAL A 103 5.67 3.22 -2.17
C VAL A 103 5.86 1.97 -1.31
N ALA A 104 5.36 2.00 -0.07
CA ALA A 104 5.42 0.87 0.86
C ALA A 104 4.71 -0.38 0.31
N GLY A 105 3.55 -0.22 -0.31
CA GLY A 105 2.77 -1.31 -0.89
C GLY A 105 3.25 -1.73 -2.28
N PHE A 106 3.93 -0.84 -3.00
CA PHE A 106 4.39 -1.08 -4.35
C PHE A 106 5.78 -1.72 -4.42
N ILE A 107 6.67 -1.45 -3.45
CA ILE A 107 8.01 -2.01 -3.42
C ILE A 107 8.04 -3.18 -2.45
N GLY A 108 8.27 -4.39 -2.95
CA GLY A 108 8.35 -5.62 -2.15
C GLY A 108 7.37 -6.68 -2.62
N THR A 109 7.84 -7.93 -2.66
CA THR A 109 7.01 -9.10 -2.97
C THR A 109 7.29 -10.20 -1.95
N PRO A 110 6.29 -10.63 -1.15
CA PRO A 110 4.90 -10.15 -1.14
C PRO A 110 4.76 -8.70 -0.67
N GLN A 111 3.59 -8.10 -0.89
CA GLN A 111 3.33 -6.71 -0.51
C GLN A 111 3.30 -6.55 1.02
N MET A 112 3.60 -5.34 1.49
CA MET A 112 3.46 -4.98 2.89
C MET A 112 2.01 -5.18 3.36
N ASN A 113 1.83 -5.73 4.56
CA ASN A 113 0.54 -5.81 5.21
C ASN A 113 0.15 -4.44 5.75
N PHE A 114 -1.10 -4.00 5.52
CA PHE A 114 -1.60 -2.72 5.99
C PHE A 114 -2.83 -2.88 6.88
N PHE A 115 -2.73 -2.40 8.11
CA PHE A 115 -3.84 -2.36 9.06
C PHE A 115 -4.31 -0.91 9.19
N LYS A 116 -5.33 -0.58 8.40
CA LYS A 116 -5.95 0.74 8.40
C LYS A 116 -6.78 0.95 9.67
N ASN A 117 -7.12 2.22 9.94
CA ASN A 117 -7.92 2.62 11.09
C ASN A 117 -7.28 2.22 12.44
N SER A 118 -5.96 2.08 12.46
CA SER A 118 -5.19 1.88 13.69
C SER A 118 -5.13 3.18 14.50
N ARG A 119 -4.74 3.07 15.77
CA ARG A 119 -4.62 4.18 16.72
C ARG A 119 -3.36 4.06 17.56
N LEU A 120 -2.73 5.20 17.87
CA LEU A 120 -1.64 5.27 18.84
C LEU A 120 -2.23 5.50 20.23
N VAL A 121 -1.96 4.60 21.16
CA VAL A 121 -2.47 4.66 22.54
C VAL A 121 -1.33 4.56 23.53
N SER A 122 -1.42 5.27 24.65
CA SER A 122 -0.44 5.19 25.75
C SER A 122 -1.03 4.46 26.95
N GLU A 123 -0.29 3.51 27.51
CA GLU A 123 -0.59 2.88 28.78
C GLU A 123 0.61 3.08 29.72
N GLY A 124 0.53 4.10 30.59
CA GLY A 124 1.68 4.56 31.37
C GLY A 124 2.77 5.17 30.47
N ASP A 125 4.02 4.74 30.66
CA ASP A 125 5.17 5.19 29.84
C ASP A 125 5.35 4.41 28.52
N LYS A 126 4.40 3.51 28.20
CA LYS A 126 4.46 2.66 27.01
C LYS A 126 3.48 3.17 25.96
N VAL A 127 3.91 3.14 24.70
CA VAL A 127 3.09 3.49 23.53
C VAL A 127 2.80 2.24 22.73
N TYR A 128 1.55 2.05 22.35
CA TYR A 128 1.08 0.93 21.56
C TYR A 128 0.43 1.42 20.28
N VAL A 129 0.46 0.57 19.25
CA VAL A 129 -0.44 0.67 18.09
C VAL A 129 -1.57 -0.31 18.31
N SER A 130 -2.79 0.19 18.46
CA SER A 130 -4.01 -0.62 18.50
C SER A 130 -4.62 -0.70 17.12
N PHE A 131 -5.08 -1.89 16.71
CA PHE A 131 -5.63 -2.14 15.38
C PHE A 131 -6.71 -3.23 15.44
N ILE A 132 -7.15 -3.72 14.28
CA ILE A 132 -8.33 -4.59 14.13
C ILE A 132 -8.32 -5.81 15.07
N GLY A 133 -9.51 -6.25 15.51
CA GLY A 133 -9.66 -7.42 16.39
C GLY A 133 -9.21 -7.20 17.84
N GLY A 134 -9.06 -5.94 18.28
CA GLY A 134 -8.59 -5.61 19.63
C GLY A 134 -7.09 -5.90 19.84
N ASN A 135 -6.36 -6.15 18.76
CA ASN A 135 -4.92 -6.38 18.81
C ASN A 135 -4.18 -5.08 19.14
N LYS A 136 -3.11 -5.19 19.93
CA LYS A 136 -2.20 -4.09 20.23
C LYS A 136 -0.75 -4.55 20.22
N ILE A 137 0.13 -3.70 19.70
CA ILE A 137 1.58 -3.96 19.59
C ILE A 137 2.33 -2.88 20.36
N LEU A 138 3.21 -3.28 21.28
CA LEU A 138 4.08 -2.34 21.99
C LEU A 138 5.16 -1.79 21.04
N LEU A 139 5.28 -0.46 20.99
CA LEU A 139 6.33 0.19 20.22
C LEU A 139 7.63 0.33 21.04
N PRO A 140 8.79 -0.07 20.48
CA PRO A 140 10.09 0.23 21.06
C PRO A 140 10.30 1.74 21.18
N LYS A 141 11.01 2.17 22.22
CA LYS A 141 11.31 3.61 22.45
C LYS A 141 12.02 4.25 21.25
N SER A 142 12.87 3.49 20.56
CA SER A 142 13.55 3.92 19.33
C SER A 142 12.55 4.28 18.23
N VAL A 143 11.49 3.50 18.04
CA VAL A 143 10.43 3.80 17.07
C VAL A 143 9.59 4.97 17.53
N VAL A 144 9.18 5.00 18.82
CA VAL A 144 8.37 6.11 19.38
C VAL A 144 9.07 7.45 19.20
N SER A 145 10.38 7.52 19.43
CA SER A 145 11.17 8.75 19.28
C SER A 145 11.22 9.30 17.85
N ARG A 146 10.91 8.47 16.85
CA ARG A 146 10.90 8.83 15.43
C ARG A 146 9.51 9.22 14.93
N ILE A 147 8.46 9.11 15.75
CA ILE A 147 7.11 9.45 15.30
C ILE A 147 6.97 10.98 15.25
N LYS A 148 6.79 11.50 14.04
CA LYS A 148 6.51 12.92 13.78
C LYS A 148 5.19 13.31 14.42
N ASN A 149 5.16 14.46 15.08
CA ASN A 149 3.95 15.04 15.69
C ASN A 149 3.20 14.06 16.61
N LEU A 150 3.92 13.17 17.34
CA LEU A 150 3.33 12.13 18.19
C LEU A 150 2.18 12.63 19.07
N ASN A 151 2.33 13.81 19.68
CA ASN A 151 1.33 14.41 20.56
C ASN A 151 -0.03 14.70 19.88
N GLU A 152 -0.04 14.84 18.55
CA GLU A 152 -1.28 15.06 17.81
C GLU A 152 -2.06 13.77 17.53
N TYR A 153 -1.41 12.61 17.65
CA TYR A 153 -1.99 11.31 17.35
C TYR A 153 -2.24 10.48 18.62
N LEU A 154 -1.37 10.59 19.62
CA LEU A 154 -1.39 9.78 20.83
C LEU A 154 -2.68 10.00 21.63
N ASN A 155 -3.44 8.92 21.86
CA ASN A 155 -4.74 8.93 22.53
C ASN A 155 -5.78 9.84 21.88
N THR A 156 -5.70 10.03 20.55
CA THR A 156 -6.68 10.80 19.79
C THR A 156 -7.47 9.91 18.85
N ASP A 157 -8.54 10.46 18.26
CA ASP A 157 -9.32 9.79 17.22
C ASP A 157 -8.66 9.83 15.83
N LYS A 158 -7.45 10.39 15.69
CA LYS A 158 -6.75 10.44 14.40
C LYS A 158 -6.35 9.04 13.94
N ASP A 159 -6.72 8.71 12.72
CA ASP A 159 -6.39 7.45 12.07
C ASP A 159 -4.91 7.35 11.71
N VAL A 160 -4.35 6.18 11.99
CA VAL A 160 -3.03 5.75 11.55
C VAL A 160 -3.18 4.45 10.76
N THR A 161 -2.32 4.22 9.79
CA THR A 161 -2.16 2.92 9.13
C THR A 161 -0.86 2.29 9.58
N LEU A 162 -0.96 1.10 10.16
CA LEU A 162 0.19 0.27 10.49
C LEU A 162 0.60 -0.53 9.26
N GLY A 163 1.89 -0.51 8.93
CA GLY A 163 2.50 -1.32 7.88
C GLY A 163 3.50 -2.32 8.46
N VAL A 164 3.44 -3.59 8.05
CA VAL A 164 4.40 -4.63 8.45
C VAL A 164 4.74 -5.52 7.27
N ARG A 165 6.02 -5.72 6.98
CA ARG A 165 6.42 -6.61 5.89
C ARG A 165 6.13 -8.08 6.26
N PRO A 166 5.80 -8.95 5.29
CA PRO A 166 5.58 -10.37 5.56
C PRO A 166 6.75 -11.06 6.26
N GLU A 167 7.99 -10.69 5.95
CA GLU A 167 9.21 -11.23 6.59
C GLU A 167 9.44 -10.76 8.03
N ASP A 168 8.81 -9.66 8.44
CA ASP A 168 8.90 -9.10 9.80
C ASP A 168 7.79 -9.66 10.71
N ILE A 169 7.10 -10.71 10.26
CA ILE A 169 6.09 -11.44 11.03
C ILE A 169 6.64 -12.85 11.31
N HIS A 170 6.97 -13.07 12.57
CA HIS A 170 7.68 -14.25 13.04
C HIS A 170 6.74 -15.27 13.68
N GLN A 171 6.94 -16.53 13.32
CA GLN A 171 6.26 -17.67 13.94
C GLN A 171 7.19 -18.46 14.87
N ASP A 172 8.51 -18.25 14.79
CA ASP A 172 9.45 -19.08 15.54
C ASP A 172 9.39 -18.82 17.05
N GLN A 173 9.56 -19.89 17.82
CA GLN A 173 9.43 -19.86 19.28
C GLN A 173 10.39 -18.88 19.96
N MET A 174 11.58 -18.68 19.38
CA MET A 174 12.58 -17.77 19.95
C MET A 174 12.09 -16.32 19.86
N PHE A 175 11.60 -15.89 18.70
CA PHE A 175 11.06 -14.55 18.53
C PHE A 175 9.80 -14.33 19.38
N LEU A 176 8.86 -15.29 19.38
CA LEU A 176 7.64 -15.25 20.20
C LEU A 176 7.97 -15.06 21.69
N SER A 177 8.98 -15.77 22.20
CA SER A 177 9.36 -15.69 23.62
C SER A 177 10.03 -14.36 23.97
N ASN A 178 10.75 -13.75 23.02
CA ASN A 178 11.47 -12.49 23.24
C ASN A 178 10.59 -11.25 23.04
N SER A 179 9.48 -11.38 22.32
CA SER A 179 8.58 -10.27 21.95
C SER A 179 7.13 -10.52 22.38
N PRO A 180 6.84 -10.79 23.68
CA PRO A 180 5.50 -11.17 24.13
C PRO A 180 4.45 -10.05 23.94
N ASP A 181 4.89 -8.79 23.97
CA ASP A 181 4.02 -7.61 23.81
C ASP A 181 3.69 -7.29 22.32
N THR A 182 4.11 -8.14 21.38
CA THR A 182 3.87 -7.97 19.94
C THR A 182 3.21 -9.18 19.28
N ILE A 183 2.70 -10.12 20.09
CA ILE A 183 2.04 -11.34 19.63
C ILE A 183 0.59 -11.06 19.24
N VAL A 184 0.20 -11.58 18.07
CA VAL A 184 -1.16 -11.59 17.55
C VAL A 184 -1.58 -13.03 17.26
N LYS A 185 -2.87 -13.32 17.42
CA LYS A 185 -3.46 -14.61 17.03
C LYS A 185 -4.09 -14.49 15.66
N ALA A 186 -3.78 -15.44 14.78
CA ALA A 186 -4.36 -15.43 13.44
C ALA A 186 -4.67 -16.85 12.96
N ARG A 187 -5.75 -16.99 12.19
CA ARG A 187 -6.16 -18.26 11.59
C ARG A 187 -5.56 -18.39 10.20
N ILE A 188 -4.90 -19.52 9.92
CA ILE A 188 -4.34 -19.80 8.60
C ILE A 188 -5.44 -20.15 7.61
N GLU A 189 -5.51 -19.42 6.52
CA GLU A 189 -6.46 -19.65 5.43
C GLU A 189 -5.83 -20.32 4.22
N VAL A 190 -4.58 -19.97 3.88
CA VAL A 190 -3.83 -20.52 2.75
C VAL A 190 -2.37 -20.73 3.15
N ILE A 191 -1.77 -21.80 2.64
CA ILE A 191 -0.34 -22.12 2.83
C ILE A 191 0.28 -22.32 1.45
N GLU A 192 1.27 -21.49 1.11
CA GLU A 192 2.03 -21.59 -0.13
C GLU A 192 3.48 -21.97 0.16
N LYS A 193 3.89 -23.17 -0.26
CA LYS A 193 5.27 -23.65 -0.09
C LYS A 193 6.09 -23.32 -1.33
N LEU A 194 7.02 -22.37 -1.20
CA LEU A 194 7.84 -21.84 -2.31
C LEU A 194 9.28 -22.40 -2.30
N GLY A 195 9.50 -23.50 -1.59
CA GLY A 195 10.79 -24.18 -1.50
C GLY A 195 11.67 -23.60 -0.39
N ALA A 196 12.27 -22.42 -0.60
CA ALA A 196 13.15 -21.79 0.39
C ALA A 196 12.37 -21.17 1.57
N GLU A 197 11.13 -20.77 1.31
CA GLU A 197 10.22 -20.15 2.26
C GLU A 197 8.81 -20.73 2.14
N THR A 198 8.00 -20.48 3.16
CA THR A 198 6.55 -20.73 3.15
C THR A 198 5.84 -19.40 3.39
N GLN A 199 4.87 -19.07 2.55
CA GLN A 199 3.98 -17.93 2.77
C GLN A 199 2.66 -18.45 3.34
N ILE A 200 2.23 -17.86 4.45
CA ILE A 200 0.93 -18.16 5.05
C ILE A 200 0.04 -16.92 4.93
N TYR A 201 -1.19 -17.14 4.49
CA TYR A 201 -2.22 -16.11 4.44
C TYR A 201 -3.13 -16.35 5.64
N CYS A 202 -3.33 -15.31 6.43
CA CYS A 202 -3.97 -15.41 7.73
C CYS A 202 -5.06 -14.37 7.91
N GLU A 203 -6.09 -14.76 8.67
CA GLU A 203 -7.20 -13.93 9.12
C GLU A 203 -6.96 -13.55 10.59
N LEU A 204 -6.81 -12.26 10.89
CA LEU A 204 -6.61 -11.77 12.26
C LEU A 204 -7.89 -11.87 13.10
N ASP A 205 -9.05 -11.57 12.51
CA ASP A 205 -10.35 -11.73 13.16
C ASP A 205 -10.82 -13.19 13.09
N HIS A 206 -10.03 -14.07 13.69
CA HIS A 206 -10.25 -15.51 13.67
C HIS A 206 -11.53 -15.96 14.41
N GLU A 207 -12.13 -15.08 15.22
CA GLU A 207 -13.37 -15.33 15.97
C GLU A 207 -14.62 -14.86 15.24
N ALA A 208 -14.50 -13.94 14.26
CA ALA A 208 -15.62 -13.54 13.43
C ALA A 208 -16.17 -14.71 12.60
N LYS A 209 -17.50 -14.84 12.59
CA LYS A 209 -18.22 -15.98 11.96
C LYS A 209 -18.35 -15.85 10.44
N GLU A 210 -18.02 -14.69 9.86
CA GLU A 210 -18.06 -14.43 8.43
C GLU A 210 -16.83 -13.61 8.02
N SER A 211 -15.87 -14.23 7.31
CA SER A 211 -14.88 -13.48 6.53
C SER A 211 -15.65 -12.69 5.48
N SER A 212 -15.73 -11.37 5.66
CA SER A 212 -16.21 -10.48 4.63
C SER A 212 -15.26 -10.56 3.44
N VAL A 213 -15.69 -11.20 2.35
CA VAL A 213 -14.96 -11.25 1.07
C VAL A 213 -14.72 -9.84 0.48
N ILE A 214 -15.34 -8.82 1.06
CA ILE A 214 -15.35 -7.44 0.57
C ILE A 214 -14.35 -6.56 1.36
N ASP A 215 -13.96 -6.96 2.57
CA ASP A 215 -13.05 -6.19 3.42
C ASP A 215 -11.80 -7.01 3.79
N ASN A 216 -10.73 -6.83 3.01
CA ASN A 216 -9.43 -7.49 3.25
C ASN A 216 -8.63 -6.85 4.40
N SER A 217 -9.24 -5.98 5.24
CA SER A 217 -8.54 -5.28 6.32
C SER A 217 -8.01 -6.20 7.43
N THR A 218 -8.56 -7.40 7.53
CA THR A 218 -8.18 -8.45 8.50
C THR A 218 -7.21 -9.48 7.94
N GLN A 219 -6.99 -9.47 6.62
CA GLN A 219 -6.09 -10.41 5.96
C GLN A 219 -4.65 -9.94 6.05
N MET A 220 -3.74 -10.88 6.28
CA MET A 220 -2.31 -10.63 6.23
C MET A 220 -1.55 -11.82 5.66
N ILE A 221 -0.36 -11.54 5.16
CA ILE A 221 0.60 -12.53 4.67
C ILE A 221 1.80 -12.51 5.60
N ALA A 222 2.20 -13.66 6.12
CA ALA A 222 3.46 -13.83 6.83
C ALA A 222 4.37 -14.78 6.07
N LYS A 223 5.66 -14.47 6.05
CA LYS A 223 6.70 -15.27 5.41
C LYS A 223 7.48 -16.01 6.49
N ILE A 224 7.24 -17.31 6.58
CA ILE A 224 7.82 -18.18 7.59
C ILE A 224 8.87 -19.12 6.99
N SER A 225 9.64 -19.76 7.86
CA SER A 225 10.60 -20.78 7.46
C SER A 225 9.95 -21.89 6.64
N SER A 226 10.62 -22.33 5.57
CA SER A 226 10.20 -23.51 4.78
C SER A 226 10.07 -24.79 5.60
N ARG A 227 10.72 -24.84 6.76
CA ARG A 227 10.69 -25.98 7.70
C ARG A 227 9.60 -25.88 8.76
N ALA A 228 8.88 -24.76 8.82
CA ALA A 228 7.78 -24.60 9.75
C ALA A 228 6.69 -25.64 9.46
N VAL A 229 6.15 -26.21 10.54
CA VAL A 229 5.04 -27.17 10.48
C VAL A 229 3.79 -26.43 10.94
N VAL A 230 2.92 -26.12 9.99
CA VAL A 230 1.66 -25.39 10.19
C VAL A 230 0.55 -26.06 9.40
N SER A 231 -0.68 -25.96 9.90
CA SER A 231 -1.86 -26.60 9.29
C SER A 231 -2.92 -25.59 8.87
N LEU A 232 -3.66 -25.92 7.80
CA LEU A 232 -4.79 -25.11 7.35
C LEU A 232 -5.83 -24.98 8.48
N LYS A 233 -6.45 -23.80 8.62
CA LYS A 233 -7.47 -23.45 9.64
C LYS A 233 -6.98 -23.45 11.09
N GLU A 234 -5.71 -23.76 11.34
CA GLU A 234 -5.08 -23.62 12.65
C GLU A 234 -5.01 -22.14 13.06
N VAL A 235 -5.22 -21.87 14.35
CA VAL A 235 -4.98 -20.55 14.94
C VAL A 235 -3.60 -20.58 15.57
N ILE A 236 -2.71 -19.73 15.09
CA ILE A 236 -1.31 -19.67 15.53
C ILE A 236 -1.00 -18.32 16.15
N ASP A 237 0.05 -18.31 16.99
CA ASP A 237 0.66 -17.08 17.49
C ASP A 237 1.72 -16.59 16.51
N LEU A 238 1.66 -15.31 16.18
CA LEU A 238 2.61 -14.61 15.31
C LEU A 238 3.10 -13.35 16.03
N ALA A 239 4.41 -13.13 16.09
CA ALA A 239 4.98 -11.92 16.66
C ALA A 239 5.40 -10.96 15.55
N PHE A 240 4.98 -9.70 15.67
CA PHE A 240 5.42 -8.65 14.76
C PHE A 240 6.75 -8.08 15.26
N ASP A 241 7.73 -7.91 14.37
CA ASP A 241 8.95 -7.19 14.72
C ASP A 241 8.67 -5.69 14.78
N ALA A 242 8.43 -5.22 16.01
CA ALA A 242 8.10 -3.83 16.25
C ALA A 242 9.24 -2.84 15.93
N HIS A 243 10.46 -3.30 15.63
CA HIS A 243 11.54 -2.41 15.15
C HIS A 243 11.44 -2.08 13.66
N HIS A 244 10.80 -2.96 12.88
CA HIS A 244 10.68 -2.85 11.42
C HIS A 244 9.25 -2.49 10.96
N ILE A 245 8.41 -2.00 11.88
CA ILE A 245 7.08 -1.51 11.52
C ILE A 245 7.16 -0.17 10.78
N HIS A 246 6.12 0.13 10.03
CA HIS A 246 5.88 1.43 9.43
C HIS A 246 4.57 2.02 9.95
N LEU A 247 4.53 3.35 10.07
CA LEU A 247 3.33 4.10 10.43
C LEU A 247 3.07 5.15 9.37
N PHE A 248 1.83 5.20 8.88
CA PHE A 248 1.39 6.19 7.90
C PHE A 248 0.18 6.94 8.45
N ASP A 249 0.09 8.23 8.15
CA ASP A 249 -1.07 9.04 8.50
C ASP A 249 -2.32 8.53 7.75
N GLY A 250 -3.44 8.36 8.45
CA GLY A 250 -4.64 7.76 7.89
C GLY A 250 -5.36 8.60 6.83
N TYR A 251 -5.02 9.88 6.71
CA TYR A 251 -5.64 10.80 5.74
C TYR A 251 -4.73 11.08 4.54
N SER A 252 -3.51 11.56 4.80
CA SER A 252 -2.52 11.93 3.79
C SER A 252 -1.74 10.74 3.22
N GLU A 253 -1.79 9.58 3.89
CA GLU A 253 -1.03 8.36 3.56
C GLU A 253 0.50 8.55 3.63
N ALA A 254 0.98 9.67 4.18
CA ALA A 254 2.40 9.97 4.32
C ALA A 254 3.02 9.24 5.52
N THR A 255 4.31 8.91 5.44
CA THR A 255 5.04 8.28 6.54
C THR A 255 5.11 9.19 7.76
N MET A 256 4.74 8.64 8.91
CA MET A 256 4.84 9.29 10.21
C MET A 256 6.21 9.09 10.86
N LEU A 257 7.03 8.17 10.34
CA LEU A 257 8.34 7.89 10.91
C LEU A 257 9.41 8.79 10.27
N GLU A 258 10.26 9.36 11.12
CA GLU A 258 11.53 9.93 10.71
C GLU A 258 12.50 8.83 10.31
N ARG A 259 13.46 9.19 9.44
CA ARG A 259 14.54 8.30 9.02
C ARG A 259 15.49 8.10 10.21
N ASP A 260 15.93 6.87 10.43
CA ASP A 260 16.91 6.57 11.49
C ASP A 260 18.35 6.79 11.00
N GLU A 261 19.31 6.55 11.89
CA GLU A 261 20.74 6.71 11.63
C GLU A 261 21.29 5.79 10.53
N GLY A 262 20.57 4.71 10.18
CA GLY A 262 20.96 3.77 9.11
C GLY A 262 20.64 4.27 7.70
N TYR A 263 19.87 5.35 7.58
CA TYR A 263 19.48 5.92 6.29
C TYR A 263 20.68 6.56 5.58
N GLU A 264 21.09 5.99 4.45
CA GLU A 264 22.13 6.56 3.61
C GLU A 264 21.59 7.78 2.84
N VAL A 265 22.04 8.98 3.23
CA VAL A 265 21.73 10.21 2.52
C VAL A 265 22.66 10.36 1.32
N ILE A 266 22.15 10.10 0.12
CA ILE A 266 22.81 10.51 -1.13
C ILE A 266 22.50 11.99 -1.44
N PRO A 267 23.39 12.74 -2.13
CA PRO A 267 23.23 14.18 -2.36
C PRO A 267 21.87 14.56 -2.95
N GLU A 268 21.37 13.77 -3.89
CA GLU A 268 20.09 13.99 -4.54
C GLU A 268 18.88 13.67 -3.64
N ASN A 269 19.05 12.87 -2.58
CA ASN A 269 18.04 12.68 -1.55
C ASN A 269 18.15 13.70 -0.43
N ALA A 270 19.28 14.40 -0.28
CA ALA A 270 19.36 15.57 0.60
C ALA A 270 18.51 16.70 0.01
N GLU A 271 18.62 16.96 -1.29
CA GLU A 271 17.74 17.89 -2.02
C GLU A 271 16.32 17.31 -2.23
N GLY A 272 16.22 16.01 -2.51
CA GLY A 272 14.97 15.26 -2.66
C GLY A 272 14.22 14.99 -1.35
N SER A 273 14.85 15.16 -0.19
CA SER A 273 14.15 15.14 1.11
C SER A 273 13.22 16.35 1.28
N ALA A 274 13.44 17.42 0.51
CA ALA A 274 12.51 18.54 0.38
C ALA A 274 11.39 18.26 -0.65
N PHE A 275 11.58 17.28 -1.54
CA PHE A 275 10.54 16.83 -2.46
C PHE A 275 9.55 15.94 -1.70
N VAL A 276 8.53 16.57 -1.14
CA VAL A 276 7.35 15.88 -0.65
C VAL A 276 6.46 15.64 -1.87
N PRO A 277 6.28 14.39 -2.34
CA PRO A 277 5.34 14.15 -3.43
C PRO A 277 3.94 14.60 -2.98
N PRO A 278 3.12 15.15 -3.89
CA PRO A 278 1.74 15.47 -3.58
C PRO A 278 1.03 14.24 -3.00
N THR A 279 0.18 14.45 -2.01
CA THR A 279 -0.65 13.38 -1.45
C THR A 279 -1.51 12.76 -2.55
N PRO A 280 -2.00 11.51 -2.40
CA PRO A 280 -2.91 10.89 -3.35
C PRO A 280 -4.13 11.76 -3.71
N GLN A 281 -4.59 12.58 -2.77
CA GLN A 281 -5.70 13.51 -2.97
C GLN A 281 -5.27 14.73 -3.81
N GLU A 282 -4.16 15.38 -3.45
CA GLU A 282 -3.58 16.47 -4.24
C GLU A 282 -3.23 16.02 -5.67
N MET A 283 -2.72 14.79 -5.83
CA MET A 283 -2.50 14.19 -7.14
C MET A 283 -3.79 14.06 -7.93
N ARG A 284 -4.86 13.53 -7.33
CA ARG A 284 -6.17 13.44 -7.99
C ARG A 284 -6.69 14.81 -8.41
N GLU A 285 -6.58 15.81 -7.54
CA GLU A 285 -6.99 17.18 -7.87
C GLU A 285 -6.18 17.75 -9.04
N GLN A 286 -4.87 17.53 -9.06
CA GLN A 286 -3.99 17.97 -10.16
C GLN A 286 -4.29 17.22 -11.47
N ILE A 287 -4.55 15.91 -11.41
CA ILE A 287 -4.93 15.10 -12.58
C ILE A 287 -6.28 15.57 -13.14
N ASP A 288 -7.26 15.79 -12.27
CA ASP A 288 -8.58 16.26 -12.68
C ASP A 288 -8.52 17.68 -13.24
N ALA A 289 -7.69 18.56 -12.67
CA ALA A 289 -7.43 19.90 -13.19
C ALA A 289 -6.72 19.89 -14.56
N ALA A 290 -5.78 18.96 -14.77
CA ALA A 290 -5.02 18.80 -16.01
C ALA A 290 -5.77 17.99 -17.08
N ARG A 291 -6.91 17.38 -16.74
CA ARG A 291 -7.67 16.52 -17.64
C ARG A 291 -8.20 17.34 -18.82
N ILE A 292 -7.70 17.04 -20.01
CA ILE A 292 -8.19 17.66 -21.25
C ILE A 292 -9.62 17.21 -21.50
N VAL A 293 -10.60 18.06 -21.17
CA VAL A 293 -12.01 17.76 -21.35
C VAL A 293 -12.38 17.90 -22.83
N THR A 294 -12.54 16.76 -23.51
CA THR A 294 -13.02 16.73 -24.90
C THR A 294 -14.48 17.21 -24.99
N LYS A 295 -14.95 17.58 -26.19
CA LYS A 295 -16.36 17.99 -26.42
C LYS A 295 -17.36 16.91 -25.97
N GLU A 296 -17.01 15.65 -26.16
CA GLU A 296 -17.83 14.50 -25.76
C GLU A 296 -17.88 14.35 -24.23
N MET A 297 -16.74 14.52 -23.55
CA MET A 297 -16.70 14.52 -22.10
C MET A 297 -17.51 15.68 -21.50
N LYS A 298 -17.48 16.89 -22.09
CA LYS A 298 -18.37 18.00 -21.68
C LYS A 298 -19.85 17.68 -21.85
N ALA A 299 -20.22 17.00 -22.94
CA ALA A 299 -21.60 16.60 -23.18
C ALA A 299 -22.06 15.55 -22.13
N GLN A 300 -21.20 14.60 -21.80
CA GLN A 300 -21.46 13.58 -20.80
C GLN A 300 -21.57 14.18 -19.39
N MET A 301 -20.64 15.05 -18.98
CA MET A 301 -20.69 15.75 -17.69
C MET A 301 -21.96 16.60 -17.53
N ARG A 302 -22.45 17.25 -18.61
CA ARG A 302 -23.73 17.99 -18.59
C ARG A 302 -24.92 17.06 -18.42
N LYS A 303 -24.87 15.87 -19.02
CA LYS A 303 -25.93 14.85 -18.89
C LYS A 303 -25.96 14.32 -17.46
N ASP A 304 -24.81 14.00 -16.89
CA ASP A 304 -24.67 13.45 -15.54
C ASP A 304 -25.08 14.48 -14.48
N ALA A 305 -24.66 15.75 -14.62
CA ALA A 305 -25.10 16.84 -13.75
C ALA A 305 -26.63 17.09 -13.81
N ARG A 306 -27.25 16.90 -14.99
CA ARG A 306 -28.71 17.00 -15.14
C ARG A 306 -29.44 15.83 -14.47
N ILE A 307 -28.84 14.64 -14.47
CA ILE A 307 -29.37 13.46 -13.77
C ILE A 307 -29.23 13.65 -12.26
N ALA A 308 -28.07 14.08 -11.77
CA ALA A 308 -27.82 14.36 -10.35
C ALA A 308 -28.81 15.39 -9.80
N ARG A 309 -28.97 16.54 -10.46
CA ARG A 309 -29.97 17.57 -10.07
C ARG A 309 -31.42 17.07 -10.09
N LYS A 310 -31.75 16.13 -10.98
CA LYS A 310 -33.08 15.50 -10.99
C LYS A 310 -33.26 14.57 -9.79
N LYS A 311 -32.21 13.83 -9.42
CA LYS A 311 -32.19 12.94 -8.26
C LYS A 311 -32.31 13.72 -6.95
N GLU A 312 -31.51 14.77 -6.77
CA GLU A 312 -31.61 15.67 -5.61
C GLU A 312 -33.00 16.32 -5.49
N LYS A 313 -33.58 16.78 -6.61
CA LYS A 313 -34.96 17.32 -6.59
C LYS A 313 -36.01 16.26 -6.25
N ALA A 314 -35.82 15.02 -6.69
CA ALA A 314 -36.75 13.93 -6.37
C ALA A 314 -36.64 13.54 -4.88
N GLU A 315 -35.42 13.47 -4.34
CA GLU A 315 -35.15 13.21 -2.92
C GLU A 315 -35.69 14.32 -2.03
N ALA A 316 -35.47 15.59 -2.38
CA ALA A 316 -36.03 16.73 -1.66
C ALA A 316 -37.57 16.72 -1.65
N LYS A 317 -38.19 16.40 -2.80
CA LYS A 317 -39.65 16.33 -2.93
C LYS A 317 -40.24 15.14 -2.18
N ALA A 318 -39.52 14.02 -2.10
CA ALA A 318 -39.90 12.86 -1.29
C ALA A 318 -39.79 13.16 0.22
N ALA A 319 -38.75 13.87 0.65
CA ALA A 319 -38.59 14.31 2.02
C ALA A 319 -39.69 15.31 2.44
N GLU A 320 -40.04 16.25 1.57
CA GLU A 320 -41.13 17.20 1.81
C GLU A 320 -42.50 16.51 1.89
N ALA A 321 -42.77 15.51 1.04
CA ALA A 321 -44.00 14.73 1.09
C ALA A 321 -44.11 13.87 2.38
N ALA A 322 -43.01 13.32 2.86
CA ALA A 322 -42.97 12.55 4.11
C ALA A 322 -43.21 13.43 5.35
N GLN A 323 -42.71 14.68 5.35
CA GLN A 323 -43.00 15.63 6.43
C GLN A 323 -44.47 16.04 6.47
N VAL A 324 -45.11 16.21 5.29
CA VAL A 324 -46.53 16.57 5.23
C VAL A 324 -47.43 15.43 5.71
N SER A 325 -47.08 14.16 5.43
CA SER A 325 -47.82 13.01 5.96
C SER A 325 -47.69 12.87 7.47
N ASP A 326 -46.50 13.09 8.04
CA ASP A 326 -46.30 13.02 9.50
C ASP A 326 -47.06 14.13 10.25
N THR A 327 -47.19 15.32 9.66
CA THR A 327 -48.04 16.38 10.24
C THR A 327 -49.54 16.10 10.12
N ALA A 328 -49.98 15.39 9.08
CA ALA A 328 -51.39 15.03 8.90
C ALA A 328 -51.81 13.88 9.84
N GLU A 329 -50.94 12.90 10.08
CA GLU A 329 -51.17 11.83 11.07
C GLU A 329 -51.19 12.35 12.50
N ASN A 330 -50.33 13.31 12.85
CA ASN A 330 -50.36 13.94 14.17
C ASN A 330 -51.59 14.82 14.40
N ALA A 331 -52.09 15.52 13.38
CA ALA A 331 -53.31 16.33 13.49
C ALA A 331 -54.57 15.48 13.74
N GLN A 332 -54.66 14.28 13.12
CA GLN A 332 -55.77 13.34 13.33
C GLN A 332 -55.73 12.64 14.71
N ASN A 333 -54.56 12.50 15.33
CA ASN A 333 -54.45 11.97 16.69
C ASN A 333 -54.78 13.00 17.79
N THR A 334 -54.61 14.29 17.53
CA THR A 334 -55.03 15.36 18.46
C THR A 334 -56.54 15.61 18.46
N GLU A 335 -57.26 15.36 17.36
CA GLU A 335 -58.74 15.48 17.36
C GLU A 335 -59.46 14.28 18.03
N ASN A 336 -58.80 13.14 18.19
CA ASN A 336 -59.37 11.96 18.85
C ASN A 336 -59.12 11.90 20.37
N THR A 337 -58.34 12.82 20.94
CA THR A 337 -58.01 12.84 22.38
C THR A 337 -58.82 13.87 23.18
N ASP A 338 -59.60 14.74 22.53
CA ASP A 338 -60.38 15.80 23.18
C ASP A 338 -61.87 15.43 23.44
N ASN A 339 -62.23 14.14 23.34
CA ASN A 339 -63.63 13.69 23.43
C ASN A 339 -63.86 12.59 24.50
N THR A 340 -62.98 12.48 25.51
CA THR A 340 -63.12 11.46 26.58
C THR A 340 -63.07 11.98 28.02
N ASP A 341 -63.06 13.29 28.27
CA ASP A 341 -63.03 13.86 29.62
C ASP A 341 -64.25 14.76 29.93
N GLU A 342 -65.48 14.25 29.76
CA GLU A 342 -66.69 14.80 30.40
C GLU A 342 -67.69 13.67 30.72
N GLU A 343 -67.38 12.79 31.67
CA GLU A 343 -68.39 12.04 32.42
C GLU A 343 -67.81 11.48 33.74
N LYS A 344 -67.83 12.31 34.80
CA LYS A 344 -68.09 11.92 36.20
C LYS A 344 -68.19 13.10 37.16
#